data_AF-A0A0F9JAK9-F1
#
_entry.id   AF-A0A0F9JAK9-F1
#
_cell.length_a   1.000
_cell.length_b   1.000
_cell.length_c   1.000
_cell.angle_alpha   90.00
_cell.angle_beta   90.00
_cell.angle_gamma   90.00
#
_symmetry.space_group_name_H-M   'P 1'
#
loop_
_entity.id
_entity.type
_entity.pdbx_description
1 polymer ?
#
loop_
_entity_poly.entity_id
_entity_poly.type
_entity_poly.pdbx_seq_one_letter_code
_entity_poly.pdbx_strand_id
1 'polypeptide(L)'
;MVMPNVNGHREPKEGHDKCPECGSEKRLVAGYVAELKEKGVISQESFPEGAGVWELPFMDLKKLSAIQLPGTIRPFPVMRILFDVCGDCMKPFILKVEYAERGMIQPQAVSQQVNKA
;
A
#
# COMPACT_ATOMS: atom_id res chain seq x y z
N MET A 1 -7.51 -23.83 -27.28
CA MET A 1 -6.92 -23.76 -25.93
C MET A 1 -6.08 -22.50 -25.87
N VAL A 2 -6.50 -21.52 -25.06
CA VAL A 2 -5.74 -20.28 -24.87
C VAL A 2 -4.69 -20.56 -23.80
N MET A 3 -3.41 -20.37 -24.13
CA MET A 3 -2.33 -20.48 -23.14
C MET A 3 -2.53 -19.42 -22.05
N PRO A 4 -2.44 -19.76 -20.75
CA PRO A 4 -2.47 -18.76 -19.71
C PRO A 4 -1.21 -17.89 -19.82
N ASN A 5 -1.42 -16.58 -19.92
CA ASN A 5 -0.37 -15.58 -19.92
C ASN A 5 0.38 -15.68 -18.57
N VAL A 6 1.62 -16.16 -18.57
CA VAL A 6 2.45 -16.36 -17.37
C VAL A 6 3.23 -15.09 -16.99
N ASN A 7 2.87 -13.95 -17.57
CA ASN A 7 3.31 -12.64 -17.11
C ASN A 7 2.41 -12.21 -15.95
N GLY A 8 2.89 -12.39 -14.73
CA GLY A 8 2.16 -12.26 -13.45
C GLY A 8 1.60 -10.87 -13.09
N HIS A 9 1.21 -10.06 -14.07
CA HIS A 9 0.32 -8.92 -13.85
C HIS A 9 -1.07 -9.45 -13.52
N ARG A 10 -1.36 -9.53 -12.22
CA ARG A 10 -2.73 -9.77 -11.76
C ARG A 10 -3.52 -8.48 -11.90
N GLU A 11 -4.59 -8.52 -12.69
CA GLU A 11 -5.50 -7.40 -12.83
C GLU A 11 -6.02 -6.95 -11.46
N PRO A 12 -6.21 -5.64 -11.24
CA PRO A 12 -6.82 -5.15 -10.02
C PRO A 12 -8.20 -5.79 -9.79
N LYS A 13 -8.50 -6.11 -8.54
CA LYS A 13 -9.82 -6.57 -8.13
C LYS A 13 -10.60 -5.39 -7.58
N GLU A 14 -11.62 -4.98 -8.33
CA GLU A 14 -12.58 -3.98 -7.84
C GLU A 14 -13.38 -4.56 -6.66
N GLY A 15 -13.59 -3.72 -5.65
CA GLY A 15 -14.38 -3.99 -4.47
C GLY A 15 -15.76 -3.34 -4.57
N HIS A 16 -16.19 -2.68 -3.51
CA HIS A 16 -17.50 -2.05 -3.44
C HIS A 16 -17.45 -0.55 -3.74
N ASP A 17 -18.34 -0.12 -4.64
CA ASP A 17 -18.59 1.27 -5.02
C ASP A 17 -19.41 2.05 -3.98
N LYS A 18 -20.12 1.34 -3.10
CA LYS A 18 -20.87 1.87 -1.95
C LYS A 18 -20.73 0.95 -0.74
N CYS A 19 -21.19 1.40 0.42
CA CYS A 19 -21.15 0.56 1.61
C CYS A 19 -22.01 -0.71 1.40
N PRO A 20 -21.44 -1.92 1.52
CA PRO A 20 -22.19 -3.16 1.30
C PRO A 20 -23.24 -3.42 2.38
N GLU A 21 -23.16 -2.73 3.52
CA GLU A 21 -23.99 -2.97 4.69
C GLU A 21 -25.27 -2.12 4.70
N CYS A 22 -25.17 -0.85 4.29
CA CYS A 22 -26.31 0.08 4.31
C CYS A 22 -26.56 0.78 2.96
N GLY A 23 -25.76 0.51 1.93
CA GLY A 23 -25.90 1.10 0.60
C GLY A 23 -25.45 2.56 0.47
N SER A 24 -24.93 3.16 1.54
CA SER A 24 -24.49 4.57 1.55
C SER A 24 -23.25 4.81 0.69
N GLU A 25 -23.23 5.96 0.01
CA GLU A 25 -22.09 6.47 -0.75
C GLU A 25 -21.22 7.44 0.06
N LYS A 26 -21.64 7.83 1.28
CA LYS A 26 -20.86 8.74 2.12
C LYS A 26 -19.56 8.09 2.59
N ARG A 27 -18.44 8.78 2.37
CA ARG A 27 -17.08 8.31 2.62
C ARG A 27 -16.42 9.15 3.71
N LEU A 28 -15.81 8.51 4.72
CA LEU A 28 -15.17 9.19 5.84
C LEU A 28 -13.71 8.78 6.05
N VAL A 29 -13.09 8.04 5.13
CA VAL A 29 -11.74 7.49 5.36
C VAL A 29 -10.69 8.54 5.73
N ALA A 30 -10.70 9.72 5.09
CA ALA A 30 -9.74 10.77 5.41
C ALA A 30 -9.88 11.27 6.86
N GLY A 31 -11.13 11.48 7.32
CA GLY A 31 -11.41 11.87 8.70
C GLY A 31 -11.07 10.76 9.69
N TYR A 32 -11.41 9.51 9.36
CA TYR A 32 -11.09 8.35 10.19
C TYR A 32 -9.58 8.13 10.35
N VAL A 33 -8.81 8.23 9.25
CA VAL A 33 -7.34 8.13 9.28
C VAL A 33 -6.73 9.30 10.07
N ALA A 34 -7.25 10.53 9.91
CA ALA A 34 -6.81 11.68 10.69
C ALA A 34 -7.05 11.46 12.20
N GLU A 35 -8.24 11.00 12.58
CA GLU A 35 -8.59 10.69 13.97
C GLU A 35 -7.68 9.62 14.57
N LEU A 36 -7.40 8.54 13.84
CA LEU A 36 -6.49 7.48 14.31
C LEU A 36 -5.05 7.97 14.48
N LYS A 37 -4.59 8.90 13.63
CA LYS A 37 -3.27 9.55 13.79
C LYS A 37 -3.25 10.45 15.02
N GLU A 38 -4.28 11.27 15.24
CA GLU A 38 -4.40 12.13 16.42
C GLU A 38 -4.41 11.31 17.72
N LYS A 39 -5.09 10.16 17.71
CA LYS A 39 -5.10 9.21 18.84
C LYS A 39 -3.81 8.40 19.00
N GLY A 40 -2.84 8.54 18.09
CA GLY A 40 -1.59 7.79 18.10
C GLY A 40 -1.75 6.28 17.85
N VAL A 41 -2.88 5.84 17.29
CA VAL A 41 -3.13 4.43 16.95
C VAL A 41 -2.29 4.01 15.74
N ILE A 42 -2.07 4.94 14.82
CA ILE A 42 -1.27 4.73 13.61
C ILE A 42 -0.24 5.87 13.46
N SER A 43 0.92 5.57 12.87
CA SER A 43 1.96 6.59 12.67
C SER A 43 1.60 7.56 11.53
N GLN A 44 2.16 8.77 11.55
CA GLN A 44 2.01 9.75 10.47
C GLN A 44 2.48 9.19 9.11
N GLU A 45 3.49 8.33 9.14
CA GLU A 45 4.08 7.66 7.98
C GLU A 45 3.21 6.52 7.43
N SER A 46 2.28 5.98 8.24
CA SER A 46 1.45 4.84 7.82
C SER A 46 0.45 5.22 6.72
N PHE A 47 0.05 6.50 6.64
CA PHE A 47 -0.92 7.02 5.65
C PHE A 47 -0.59 8.47 5.28
N PRO A 48 0.41 8.72 4.43
CA PRO A 48 0.91 10.08 4.16
C PRO A 48 -0.14 11.02 3.54
N GLU A 49 -1.16 10.50 2.87
CA GLU A 49 -2.19 11.30 2.15
C GLU A 49 -3.59 11.26 2.80
N GLY A 50 -3.74 10.67 4.00
CA GLY A 50 -5.08 10.42 4.58
C GLY A 50 -5.91 9.40 3.78
N ALA A 51 -5.34 8.80 2.75
CA ALA A 51 -5.97 7.78 1.93
C ALA A 51 -6.01 6.45 2.69
N GLY A 52 -7.13 5.72 2.60
CA GLY A 52 -7.25 4.37 3.14
C GLY A 52 -6.53 3.36 2.27
N VAL A 53 -5.20 3.42 2.22
CA VAL A 53 -4.38 2.48 1.45
C VAL A 53 -3.51 1.69 2.40
N TRP A 54 -3.76 0.39 2.50
CA TRP A 54 -2.86 -0.53 3.19
C TRP A 54 -1.94 -1.20 2.18
N GLU A 55 -0.63 -1.07 2.40
CA GLU A 55 0.39 -1.72 1.57
C GLU A 55 0.98 -2.92 2.31
N LEU A 56 0.93 -4.08 1.67
CA LEU A 56 1.41 -5.35 2.20
C LEU A 56 2.51 -5.89 1.27
N PRO A 57 3.79 -5.85 1.68
CA PRO A 57 4.86 -6.43 0.89
C PRO A 57 4.76 -7.96 0.89
N PHE A 58 5.00 -8.59 -0.26
CA PHE A 58 5.02 -10.06 -0.38
C PHE A 58 6.29 -10.71 0.19
N MET A 59 7.17 -9.91 0.77
CA MET A 59 8.45 -10.36 1.30
C MET A 59 8.84 -9.56 2.53
N ASP A 60 9.62 -10.20 3.40
CA ASP A 60 10.19 -9.54 4.57
C ASP A 60 11.25 -8.52 4.12
N LEU A 61 10.91 -7.24 4.23
CA LEU A 61 11.76 -6.13 3.80
C LEU A 61 13.09 -6.08 4.55
N LYS A 62 13.16 -6.59 5.80
CA LYS A 62 14.41 -6.66 6.56
C LYS A 62 15.35 -7.72 6.00
N LYS A 63 14.81 -8.86 5.55
CA LYS A 63 15.62 -9.86 4.85
C LYS A 63 16.04 -9.37 3.47
N LEU A 64 15.15 -8.64 2.80
CA LEU A 64 15.42 -8.08 1.48
C LEU A 64 16.58 -7.07 1.50
N SER A 65 16.62 -6.21 2.51
CA SER A 65 17.67 -5.19 2.66
C SER A 65 19.03 -5.78 3.03
N ALA A 66 19.08 -6.99 3.60
CA ALA A 66 20.31 -7.70 3.95
C ALA A 66 20.98 -8.40 2.74
N ILE A 67 20.25 -8.62 1.64
CA ILE A 67 20.80 -9.27 0.44
C ILE A 67 21.47 -8.20 -0.43
N GLN A 68 22.78 -8.32 -0.63
CA GLN A 68 23.54 -7.47 -1.55
C GLN A 68 23.26 -7.90 -2.99
N LEU A 69 22.57 -7.04 -3.75
CA LEU A 69 22.39 -7.17 -5.19
C LEU A 69 22.95 -5.94 -5.89
N PRO A 70 23.53 -6.06 -7.09
CA PRO A 70 23.92 -4.90 -7.88
C PRO A 70 22.66 -4.08 -8.26
N GLY A 71 22.59 -2.83 -7.79
CA GLY A 71 21.53 -1.87 -8.16
C GLY A 71 21.15 -0.90 -7.03
N THR A 72 20.94 0.38 -7.37
CA THR A 72 20.60 1.46 -6.41
C THR A 72 19.18 1.31 -5.85
N ILE A 73 18.22 0.91 -6.70
CA ILE A 73 16.81 0.73 -6.34
C ILE A 73 16.44 -0.72 -6.59
N ARG A 74 15.91 -1.39 -5.57
CA ARG A 74 15.39 -2.74 -5.68
C ARG A 74 13.87 -2.71 -5.76
N PRO A 75 13.25 -3.10 -6.90
CA PRO A 75 11.81 -3.26 -6.97
C PRO A 75 11.38 -4.48 -6.14
N PHE A 76 10.24 -4.37 -5.46
CA PHE A 76 9.59 -5.49 -4.80
C PHE A 76 8.07 -5.39 -4.97
N PRO A 77 7.38 -6.53 -5.09
CA PRO A 77 5.94 -6.54 -5.23
C PRO A 77 5.25 -6.21 -3.89
N VAL A 78 4.20 -5.41 -3.98
CA VAL A 78 3.30 -5.08 -2.87
C VAL A 78 1.85 -5.30 -3.29
N MET A 79 1.01 -5.69 -2.34
CA MET A 79 -0.44 -5.64 -2.48
C MET A 79 -0.94 -4.35 -1.83
N ARG A 80 -1.70 -3.55 -2.58
CA ARG A 80 -2.34 -2.34 -2.07
C ARG A 80 -3.83 -2.61 -1.90
N ILE A 81 -4.34 -2.47 -0.69
CA ILE A 81 -5.76 -2.57 -0.36
C ILE A 81 -6.27 -1.16 -0.15
N LEU A 82 -7.07 -0.68 -1.09
CA LEU A 82 -7.79 0.58 -0.99
C LEU A 82 -9.09 0.28 -0.24
N PHE A 83 -9.31 0.96 0.87
CA PHE A 83 -10.49 0.83 1.70
C PHE A 83 -11.07 2.20 2.03
N ASP A 84 -12.31 2.18 2.49
CA ASP A 84 -13.01 3.36 2.98
C ASP A 84 -13.78 3.04 4.26
N VAL A 85 -14.34 4.06 4.90
CA VAL A 85 -15.24 3.95 6.04
C VAL A 85 -16.56 4.60 5.68
N CYS A 86 -17.66 3.84 5.85
CA CYS A 86 -19.00 4.34 5.57
C CYS A 86 -19.38 5.48 6.51
N GLY A 87 -19.89 6.58 5.97
CA GLY A 87 -20.28 7.74 6.76
C GLY A 87 -21.56 7.61 7.57
N ASP A 88 -22.40 6.61 7.30
CA ASP A 88 -23.65 6.42 8.04
C ASP A 88 -23.54 5.30 9.08
N CYS A 89 -22.92 4.16 8.74
CA CYS A 89 -22.81 3.02 9.64
C CYS A 89 -21.39 2.80 10.21
N MET A 90 -20.43 3.66 9.86
CA MET A 90 -19.04 3.64 10.36
C MET A 90 -18.28 2.33 10.14
N LYS A 91 -18.74 1.47 9.23
CA LYS A 91 -18.08 0.20 8.90
C LYS A 91 -17.03 0.40 7.80
N PRO A 92 -15.84 -0.20 7.92
CA PRO A 92 -14.85 -0.19 6.86
C PRO A 92 -15.24 -1.15 5.73
N PHE A 93 -14.87 -0.83 4.49
CA PHE A 93 -15.08 -1.71 3.34
C PHE A 93 -14.02 -1.48 2.26
N ILE A 94 -13.78 -2.51 1.45
CA ILE A 94 -12.73 -2.50 0.43
C ILE A 94 -13.28 -1.90 -0.86
N LEU A 95 -12.57 -0.90 -1.38
CA LEU A 95 -12.83 -0.27 -2.67
C LEU A 95 -12.17 -1.02 -3.81
N LYS A 96 -10.91 -1.41 -3.61
CA LYS A 96 -10.09 -2.02 -4.66
C LYS A 96 -8.89 -2.71 -4.05
N VAL A 97 -8.45 -3.81 -4.65
CA VAL A 97 -7.18 -4.47 -4.35
C VAL A 97 -6.33 -4.50 -5.60
N GLU A 98 -5.12 -3.98 -5.53
CA GLU A 98 -4.20 -3.93 -6.66
C GLU A 98 -2.81 -4.43 -6.30
N TYR A 99 -2.09 -4.90 -7.31
CA TYR A 99 -0.70 -5.30 -7.20
C TYR A 99 0.15 -4.17 -7.76
N ALA A 100 1.14 -3.72 -6.99
CA ALA A 100 2.06 -2.68 -7.39
C ALA A 100 3.50 -3.12 -7.14
N GLU A 101 4.45 -2.38 -7.71
CA GLU A 101 5.87 -2.51 -7.38
C GLU A 101 6.34 -1.27 -6.65
N ARG A 102 7.11 -1.47 -5.57
CA ARG A 102 7.76 -0.41 -4.81
C ARG A 102 9.26 -0.53 -4.94
N GLY A 103 9.96 0.60 -4.94
CA GLY A 103 11.42 0.64 -4.90
C GLY A 103 11.93 0.79 -3.47
N MET A 104 12.92 -0.03 -3.08
CA MET A 104 13.70 0.16 -1.86
C MET A 104 15.11 0.63 -2.24
N ILE A 105 15.58 1.72 -1.63
CA ILE A 105 16.94 2.22 -1.82
C ILE A 105 17.90 1.36 -0.99
N GLN A 106 18.99 0.89 -1.60
CA GLN A 106 20.01 0.14 -0.84
C GLN A 106 20.85 1.10 0.02
N PRO A 107 21.05 0.81 1.32
CA PRO A 107 21.83 1.67 2.22
C PRO A 107 23.26 1.98 1.75
N GLN A 108 23.91 1.05 1.04
CA GLN A 108 25.28 1.21 0.55
C GLN A 108 25.43 2.25 -0.56
N ALA A 109 24.36 2.54 -1.32
CA ALA A 109 24.39 3.58 -2.36
C ALA A 109 24.47 5.00 -1.76
N VAL A 110 23.93 5.20 -0.55
CA VAL A 110 23.97 6.47 0.16
C VAL A 110 25.40 6.75 0.68
N SER A 111 26.12 5.71 1.13
CA SER A 111 27.50 5.85 1.63
C SER A 111 28.53 6.19 0.54
N GLN A 112 28.28 5.85 -0.73
CA GLN A 112 29.17 6.20 -1.84
C GLN A 112 28.95 7.62 -2.39
N GLN A 113 27.78 8.23 -2.18
CA GLN A 113 27.54 9.62 -2.58
C GLN A 113 28.12 10.63 -1.60
N VAL A 114 28.16 10.32 -0.30
CA VAL A 114 28.69 11.23 0.72
C VAL A 114 30.22 11.35 0.65
N ASN A 115 30.93 10.30 0.22
CA ASN A 115 32.40 10.31 0.09
C ASN A 115 32.92 10.87 -1.25
N LYS A 116 32.04 11.43 -2.09
CA LYS A 116 32.41 12.09 -3.36
C LYS A 116 32.04 13.58 -3.41
N ALA A 117 31.60 14.17 -2.29
CA ALA A 117 31.35 15.60 -2.15
C ALA A 117 32.53 16.30 -1.46
#